data_AF-A0A117IU07-F1
#
_entry.id   AF-A0A117IU07-F1
#
_cell.length_a   1.000
_cell.length_b   1.000
_cell.length_c   1.000
_cell.angle_alpha   90.00
_cell.angle_beta   90.00
_cell.angle_gamma   90.00
#
_symmetry.space_group_name_H-M   'P 1'
#
loop_
_entity.id
_entity.type
_entity.pdbx_description
1 polymer ?
#
loop_
_entity_poly.entity_id
_entity_poly.type
_entity_poly.pdbx_seq_one_letter_code
_entity_poly.pdbx_strand_id
1 'polypeptide(L)'
;MACEDCGRERSAGLCEACGHRRQVEVLIGEAGLLAATWSADLTDPVAVAAVAAAVRAAIEADIAAEWAEFQKITDPAALEAAGPDAVEDAAAHNAFLVAESAAAEYRHEALVMLGRSEDAQAEARQAYATELAKPWHQALPDSDDAQRAATEAAAKARPAPPSTCSPCGWSSCTPSPALSRSGPLRGRSACPSSPPARWTARPWR
;
A
#
# COMPACT_ATOMS: atom_id res chain seq x y z
N MET A 1 30.39 16.69 -5.98
CA MET A 1 29.11 17.41 -6.12
C MET A 1 28.30 17.24 -4.84
N ALA A 2 27.64 18.31 -4.39
CA ALA A 2 26.74 18.27 -3.22
C ALA A 2 25.36 17.71 -3.62
N CYS A 3 24.55 17.35 -2.63
CA CYS A 3 23.16 16.99 -2.82
C CYS A 3 22.33 18.23 -3.14
N GLU A 4 21.50 18.14 -4.19
CA GLU A 4 20.61 19.21 -4.63
C GLU A 4 19.59 19.63 -3.56
N ASP A 5 19.11 18.69 -2.75
CA ASP A 5 18.01 18.93 -1.79
C ASP A 5 18.49 19.41 -0.42
N CYS A 6 19.60 18.86 0.08
CA CYS A 6 20.06 19.14 1.45
C CYS A 6 21.47 19.74 1.52
N GLY A 7 22.16 19.91 0.39
CA GLY A 7 23.51 20.45 0.35
C GLY A 7 24.60 19.51 0.87
N ARG A 8 24.27 18.27 1.26
CA ARG A 8 25.24 17.28 1.76
C ARG A 8 26.36 17.06 0.75
N GLU A 9 27.60 17.17 1.19
CA GLU A 9 28.75 16.98 0.32
C GLU A 9 28.86 15.54 -0.20
N ARG A 10 29.67 15.32 -1.24
CA ARG A 10 30.00 13.99 -1.79
C ARG A 10 28.78 13.13 -2.19
N SER A 11 27.67 13.75 -2.56
CA SER A 11 26.40 13.07 -2.82
C SER A 11 26.07 12.85 -4.30
N ALA A 12 27.02 13.04 -5.23
CA ALA A 12 26.84 12.83 -6.68
C ALA A 12 25.56 13.46 -7.32
N GLY A 13 25.00 14.52 -6.72
CA GLY A 13 23.74 15.17 -7.13
C GLY A 13 22.57 14.90 -6.18
N LEU A 14 22.42 13.68 -5.65
CA LEU A 14 21.37 13.32 -4.69
C LEU A 14 21.89 12.35 -3.64
N CYS A 15 21.79 12.72 -2.36
CA CYS A 15 22.18 11.80 -1.28
C CYS A 15 21.11 10.71 -1.09
N GLU A 16 21.51 9.59 -0.49
CA GLU A 16 20.64 8.43 -0.25
C GLU A 16 19.37 8.81 0.52
N ALA A 17 19.49 9.54 1.63
CA ALA A 17 18.32 9.99 2.39
C ALA A 17 17.35 10.88 1.59
N CYS A 18 17.85 11.74 0.70
CA CYS A 18 16.98 12.55 -0.17
C CYS A 18 16.36 11.71 -1.29
N GLY A 19 17.10 10.73 -1.82
CA GLY A 19 16.58 9.73 -2.76
C GLY A 19 15.40 8.96 -2.18
N HIS A 20 15.58 8.35 -1.02
CA HIS A 20 14.50 7.61 -0.34
C HIS A 20 13.30 8.52 0.00
N ARG A 21 13.53 9.75 0.47
CA ARG A 21 12.42 10.70 0.74
C ARG A 21 11.60 11.02 -0.50
N ARG A 22 12.24 11.26 -1.65
CA ARG A 22 11.52 11.49 -2.92
C ARG A 22 10.72 10.24 -3.33
N GLN A 23 11.29 9.04 -3.14
CA GLN A 23 10.60 7.79 -3.44
C GLN A 23 9.38 7.56 -2.53
N VAL A 24 9.49 7.87 -1.24
CA VAL A 24 8.37 7.79 -0.28
C VAL A 24 7.20 8.65 -0.75
N GLU A 25 7.42 9.90 -1.18
CA GLU A 25 6.35 10.77 -1.68
C GLU A 25 5.66 10.20 -2.93
N VAL A 26 6.43 9.60 -3.84
CA VAL A 26 5.87 8.91 -5.02
C VAL A 26 5.01 7.73 -4.59
N LEU A 27 5.51 6.89 -3.69
CA LEU A 27 4.79 5.71 -3.20
C LEU A 27 3.51 6.07 -2.46
N ILE A 28 3.53 7.11 -1.62
CA ILE A 28 2.34 7.64 -0.94
C ILE A 28 1.33 8.16 -1.96
N GLY A 29 1.78 8.88 -2.98
CA GLY A 29 0.92 9.37 -4.05
C GLY A 29 0.25 8.24 -4.84
N GLU A 30 1.03 7.23 -5.23
CA GLU A 30 0.52 6.03 -5.91
C GLU A 30 -0.50 5.27 -5.05
N ALA A 31 -0.17 5.01 -3.79
CA ALA A 31 -1.07 4.36 -2.83
C ALA A 31 -2.41 5.10 -2.68
N GLY A 32 -2.36 6.43 -2.57
CA GLY A 32 -3.55 7.26 -2.46
C GLY A 32 -4.44 7.20 -3.71
N LEU A 33 -3.83 7.23 -4.91
CA LEU A 33 -4.56 7.10 -6.16
C LEU A 33 -5.16 5.70 -6.35
N LEU A 34 -4.41 4.66 -5.98
CA LEU A 34 -4.92 3.28 -5.99
C LEU A 34 -6.15 3.19 -5.10
N ALA A 35 -6.06 3.61 -3.85
CA ALA A 35 -7.18 3.59 -2.92
C ALA A 35 -8.42 4.31 -3.44
N ALA A 36 -8.24 5.45 -4.12
CA ALA A 36 -9.34 6.19 -4.71
C ALA A 36 -10.12 5.37 -5.75
N THR A 37 -9.46 4.48 -6.50
CA THR A 37 -10.11 3.69 -7.57
C THR A 37 -11.26 2.80 -7.11
N TRP A 38 -11.29 2.38 -5.84
CA TRP A 38 -12.36 1.54 -5.29
C TRP A 38 -13.16 2.18 -4.15
N SER A 39 -12.75 3.35 -3.65
CA SER A 39 -13.34 3.95 -2.45
C SER A 39 -13.85 5.39 -2.63
N ALA A 40 -13.48 6.07 -3.72
CA ALA A 40 -13.93 7.42 -4.03
C ALA A 40 -14.86 7.45 -5.26
N ASP A 41 -15.68 8.49 -5.35
CA ASP A 41 -16.27 8.91 -6.61
C ASP A 41 -15.17 9.55 -7.47
N LEU A 42 -14.77 8.86 -8.54
CA LEU A 42 -13.71 9.31 -9.44
C LEU A 42 -14.07 10.56 -10.26
N THR A 43 -15.35 10.92 -10.31
CA THR A 43 -15.81 12.16 -10.96
C THR A 43 -15.74 13.37 -10.02
N ASP A 44 -15.58 13.13 -8.72
CA ASP A 44 -15.41 14.17 -7.71
C ASP A 44 -13.93 14.29 -7.29
N PRO A 45 -13.20 15.33 -7.76
CA PRO A 45 -11.81 15.52 -7.38
C PRO A 45 -11.62 15.78 -5.88
N VAL A 46 -12.65 16.26 -5.17
CA VAL A 46 -12.59 16.47 -3.71
C VAL A 46 -12.63 15.13 -2.99
N ALA A 47 -13.47 14.19 -3.43
CA ALA A 47 -13.50 12.83 -2.88
C ALA A 47 -12.17 12.11 -3.08
N VAL A 48 -11.58 12.19 -4.28
CA VAL A 48 -10.26 11.62 -4.57
C VAL A 48 -9.18 12.23 -3.67
N ALA A 49 -9.15 13.55 -3.54
CA ALA A 49 -8.19 14.24 -2.68
C ALA A 49 -8.35 13.86 -1.20
N ALA A 50 -9.59 13.67 -0.72
CA ALA A 50 -9.86 13.24 0.65
C ALA A 50 -9.32 11.83 0.93
N VAL A 51 -9.51 10.89 0.00
CA VAL A 51 -8.95 9.53 0.11
C VAL A 51 -7.42 9.57 0.07
N ALA A 52 -6.82 10.29 -0.87
CA ALA A 52 -5.36 10.41 -0.97
C ALA A 52 -4.75 11.02 0.30
N ALA A 53 -5.39 12.02 0.90
CA ALA A 53 -4.96 12.62 2.16
C ALA A 53 -5.07 11.64 3.34
N ALA A 54 -6.14 10.83 3.39
CA ALA A 54 -6.31 9.82 4.42
C ALA A 54 -5.25 8.72 4.32
N VAL A 55 -4.95 8.24 3.10
CA VAL A 55 -3.89 7.24 2.86
C VAL A 55 -2.52 7.79 3.22
N ARG A 56 -2.20 9.03 2.84
CA ARG A 56 -0.97 9.69 3.27
C ARG A 56 -0.84 9.68 4.79
N ALA A 57 -1.88 10.12 5.51
CA ALA A 57 -1.85 10.17 6.96
C ALA A 57 -1.67 8.78 7.59
N ALA A 58 -2.23 7.73 6.99
CA ALA A 58 -2.04 6.35 7.44
C ALA A 58 -0.58 5.89 7.25
N ILE A 59 -0.02 6.03 6.05
CA ILE A 59 1.36 5.62 5.76
C ILE A 59 2.37 6.41 6.60
N GLU A 60 2.17 7.72 6.78
CA GLU A 60 3.02 8.54 7.65
C GLU A 60 2.96 8.09 9.12
N ALA A 61 1.79 7.65 9.60
CA ALA A 61 1.64 7.08 10.93
C ALA A 61 2.37 5.74 11.07
N ASP A 62 2.31 4.87 10.06
CA ASP A 62 3.01 3.59 10.04
C ASP A 62 4.53 3.78 10.01
N ILE A 63 5.03 4.72 9.18
CA ILE A 63 6.45 5.11 9.17
C ILE A 63 6.89 5.58 10.56
N ALA A 64 6.09 6.41 11.23
CA ALA A 64 6.42 6.90 12.55
C ALA A 64 6.42 5.78 13.61
N ALA A 65 5.49 4.82 13.51
CA ALA A 65 5.40 3.68 14.41
C ALA A 65 6.59 2.73 14.23
N GLU A 66 6.92 2.37 12.99
CA GLU A 66 8.06 1.51 12.65
C GLU A 66 9.40 2.14 13.06
N TRP A 67 9.57 3.45 12.82
CA TRP A 67 10.75 4.15 13.29
C TRP A 67 10.87 4.12 14.82
N ALA A 68 9.76 4.32 15.54
CA ALA A 68 9.76 4.23 17.00
C ALA A 68 10.10 2.83 17.51
N GLU A 69 9.72 1.77 16.79
CA GLU A 69 10.08 0.39 17.12
C GLU A 69 11.56 0.12 16.83
N PHE A 70 12.05 0.54 15.67
CA PHE A 70 13.46 0.44 15.30
C PHE A 70 14.39 1.07 16.34
N GLN A 71 14.00 2.22 16.90
CA GLN A 71 14.75 2.90 17.95
C GLN A 71 14.78 2.16 19.30
N LYS A 72 13.84 1.24 19.57
CA LYS A 72 13.86 0.43 20.80
C LYS A 72 14.86 -0.72 20.71
N ILE A 73 15.08 -1.24 19.51
CA ILE A 73 15.92 -2.42 19.27
C ILE A 73 17.34 -2.06 18.80
N THR A 74 17.54 -0.81 18.37
CA THR A 74 18.84 -0.33 17.89
C THR A 74 19.50 0.57 18.92
N ASP A 75 20.78 0.33 19.22
CA ASP A 75 21.57 1.22 20.09
C ASP A 75 21.85 2.56 19.38
N PRO A 76 21.35 3.70 19.91
CA PRO A 76 21.61 5.01 19.31
C PRO A 76 23.10 5.34 19.21
N ALA A 77 23.92 4.85 20.15
CA ALA A 77 25.37 5.08 20.12
C ALA A 77 26.04 4.35 18.95
N ALA A 78 25.50 3.20 18.52
CA ALA A 78 26.00 2.48 17.36
C ALA A 78 25.69 3.20 16.03
N LEU A 79 24.51 3.81 15.92
CA LEU A 79 24.14 4.63 14.76
C LEU A 79 25.01 5.89 14.69
N GLU A 80 25.21 6.60 15.80
CA GLU A 80 26.06 7.79 15.84
C GLU A 80 27.53 7.47 15.49
N ALA A 81 28.03 6.31 15.94
CA ALA A 81 29.37 5.85 15.60
C ALA A 81 29.55 5.48 14.11
N ALA A 82 28.47 5.11 13.42
CA ALA A 82 28.51 4.75 12.00
C ALA A 82 28.76 5.96 11.08
N GLY A 83 28.44 7.18 11.54
CA GLY A 83 28.77 8.41 10.82
C GLY A 83 27.81 9.56 11.10
N PRO A 84 28.17 10.78 10.66
CA PRO A 84 27.44 12.00 11.00
C PRO A 84 26.00 12.09 10.44
N ASP A 85 25.64 11.25 9.48
CA ASP A 85 24.30 11.24 8.85
C ASP A 85 23.64 9.85 8.91
N ALA A 86 24.23 8.90 9.65
CA ALA A 86 23.80 7.50 9.63
C ALA A 86 22.39 7.32 10.21
N VAL A 87 22.00 8.15 11.19
CA VAL A 87 20.64 8.16 11.74
C VAL A 87 19.64 8.61 10.68
N GLU A 88 19.97 9.65 9.91
CA GLU A 88 19.13 10.17 8.85
C GLU A 88 18.99 9.22 7.66
N ASP A 89 20.10 8.61 7.24
CA ASP A 89 20.10 7.61 6.17
C ASP A 89 19.26 6.39 6.58
N ALA A 90 19.42 5.90 7.83
CA ALA A 90 18.66 4.77 8.36
C ALA A 90 17.16 5.06 8.42
N ALA A 91 16.76 6.24 8.89
CA ALA A 91 15.34 6.60 8.97
C ALA A 91 14.70 6.81 7.60
N ALA A 92 15.43 7.43 6.67
CA ALA A 92 14.93 7.60 5.30
C ALA A 92 14.76 6.25 4.61
N HIS A 93 15.69 5.31 4.83
CA HIS A 93 15.56 3.95 4.31
C HIS A 93 14.41 3.17 4.97
N ASN A 94 14.25 3.25 6.30
CA ASN A 94 13.13 2.62 7.00
C ASN A 94 11.78 3.17 6.49
N ALA A 95 11.66 4.49 6.32
CA ALA A 95 10.46 5.11 5.76
C ALA A 95 10.16 4.61 4.34
N PHE A 96 11.19 4.44 3.50
CA PHE A 96 11.05 3.86 2.17
C PHE A 96 10.49 2.45 2.20
N LEU A 97 11.04 1.56 3.04
CA LEU A 97 10.56 0.17 3.14
C LEU A 97 9.09 0.09 3.57
N VAL A 98 8.69 0.93 4.53
CA VAL A 98 7.30 0.98 5.00
C VAL A 98 6.38 1.50 3.89
N ALA A 99 6.74 2.59 3.22
CA ALA A 99 5.95 3.13 2.11
C ALA A 99 5.86 2.16 0.92
N GLU A 100 6.93 1.42 0.62
CA GLU A 100 6.97 0.43 -0.46
C GLU A 100 6.02 -0.74 -0.14
N SER A 101 6.08 -1.27 1.09
CA SER A 101 5.18 -2.31 1.56
C SER A 101 3.72 -1.86 1.51
N ALA A 102 3.42 -0.68 2.06
CA ALA A 102 2.07 -0.12 2.04
C ALA A 102 1.55 0.08 0.60
N ALA A 103 2.38 0.62 -0.30
CA ALA A 103 1.99 0.77 -1.70
C ALA A 103 1.70 -0.59 -2.38
N ALA A 104 2.46 -1.63 -2.06
CA ALA A 104 2.18 -2.99 -2.55
C ALA A 104 0.85 -3.53 -2.02
N GLU A 105 0.51 -3.27 -0.75
CA GLU A 105 -0.78 -3.63 -0.17
C GLU A 105 -1.94 -2.90 -0.85
N TYR A 106 -1.85 -1.58 -1.05
CA TYR A 106 -2.87 -0.83 -1.79
C TYR A 106 -3.01 -1.30 -3.24
N ARG A 107 -1.90 -1.65 -3.92
CA ARG A 107 -1.97 -2.27 -5.26
C ARG A 107 -2.72 -3.60 -5.23
N HIS A 108 -2.44 -4.44 -4.24
CA HIS A 108 -3.12 -5.72 -4.07
C HIS A 108 -4.62 -5.53 -3.83
N GLU A 109 -5.00 -4.63 -2.90
CA GLU A 109 -6.39 -4.32 -2.61
C GLU A 109 -7.14 -3.78 -3.85
N ALA A 110 -6.48 -2.93 -4.64
CA ALA A 110 -7.02 -2.46 -5.92
C ALA A 110 -7.43 -3.61 -6.82
N LEU A 111 -6.53 -4.58 -7.02
CA LEU A 111 -6.76 -5.74 -7.88
C LEU A 111 -7.89 -6.62 -7.32
N VAL A 112 -7.93 -6.83 -5.99
CA VAL A 112 -9.01 -7.58 -5.34
C VAL A 112 -10.36 -6.89 -5.57
N MET A 113 -10.43 -5.57 -5.43
CA MET A 113 -11.66 -4.81 -5.64
C MET A 113 -12.08 -4.79 -7.10
N LEU A 114 -11.13 -4.64 -8.04
CA LEU A 114 -11.39 -4.78 -9.46
C LEU A 114 -11.94 -6.16 -9.83
N GLY A 115 -11.39 -7.24 -9.25
CA GLY A 115 -11.91 -8.60 -9.44
C GLY A 115 -13.31 -8.85 -8.88
N ARG A 116 -13.83 -7.92 -8.06
CA ARG A 116 -15.21 -7.94 -7.53
C ARG A 116 -16.20 -7.11 -8.36
N SER A 117 -15.72 -6.34 -9.34
CA SER A 117 -16.58 -5.56 -10.25
C SER A 117 -17.54 -6.45 -11.04
N GLU A 118 -18.70 -5.92 -11.41
CA GLU A 118 -19.70 -6.67 -12.17
C GLU A 118 -19.18 -7.17 -13.51
N ASP A 119 -18.38 -6.37 -14.20
CA ASP A 119 -17.73 -6.71 -15.47
C ASP A 119 -16.77 -7.89 -15.29
N ALA A 120 -15.88 -7.84 -14.29
CA ALA A 120 -14.98 -8.95 -13.98
C ALA A 120 -15.75 -10.23 -13.59
N GLN A 121 -16.88 -10.09 -12.88
CA GLN A 121 -17.75 -11.24 -12.57
C GLN A 121 -18.46 -11.77 -13.82
N ALA A 122 -18.87 -10.91 -14.74
CA ALA A 122 -19.51 -11.29 -15.99
C ALA A 122 -18.53 -12.04 -16.90
N GLU A 123 -17.31 -11.54 -17.04
CA GLU A 123 -16.24 -12.20 -17.77
C GLU A 123 -15.89 -13.56 -17.16
N ALA A 124 -15.78 -13.64 -15.82
CA ALA A 124 -15.56 -14.91 -15.13
C ALA A 124 -16.69 -15.93 -15.39
N ARG A 125 -17.96 -15.49 -15.40
CA ARG A 125 -19.11 -16.36 -15.76
C ARG A 125 -19.05 -16.79 -17.23
N GLN A 126 -18.65 -15.91 -18.14
CA GLN A 126 -18.52 -16.23 -19.55
C GLN A 126 -17.38 -17.23 -19.81
N ALA A 127 -16.23 -17.05 -19.16
CA ALA A 127 -15.11 -17.99 -19.24
C ALA A 127 -15.50 -19.37 -18.72
N TYR A 128 -16.20 -19.42 -17.57
CA TYR A 128 -16.75 -20.65 -17.02
C TYR A 128 -17.69 -21.35 -18.01
N ALA A 129 -18.68 -20.63 -18.55
CA ALA A 129 -19.63 -21.17 -19.52
C ALA A 129 -18.94 -21.65 -20.81
N THR A 130 -17.87 -20.97 -21.23
CA THR A 130 -17.09 -21.36 -22.41
C THR A 130 -16.35 -22.68 -22.19
N GLU A 131 -15.79 -22.92 -21.00
CA GLU A 131 -15.21 -24.23 -20.66
C GLU A 131 -16.27 -25.33 -20.62
N LEU A 132 -17.44 -25.06 -20.01
CA LEU A 132 -18.55 -26.02 -19.99
C LEU A 132 -19.03 -26.41 -21.40
N ALA A 133 -18.94 -25.49 -22.36
CA ALA A 133 -19.35 -25.73 -23.74
C ALA A 133 -18.37 -26.60 -24.55
N LYS A 134 -17.19 -26.93 -24.01
CA LYS A 134 -16.19 -27.71 -24.75
C LYS A 134 -16.61 -29.18 -24.91
N PRO A 135 -16.32 -29.84 -26.05
CA PRO A 135 -16.74 -31.22 -26.31
C PRO A 135 -16.22 -32.24 -25.28
N TRP A 136 -15.01 -32.05 -24.76
CA TRP A 136 -14.45 -32.95 -23.74
C TRP A 136 -15.15 -32.78 -22.38
N HIS A 137 -15.65 -31.59 -22.07
CA HIS A 137 -16.43 -31.33 -20.86
C HIS A 137 -17.80 -32.00 -20.94
N GLN A 138 -18.45 -31.94 -22.11
CA GLN A 138 -19.72 -32.63 -22.38
C GLN A 138 -19.60 -34.17 -22.28
N ALA A 139 -18.42 -34.73 -22.55
CA ALA A 139 -18.17 -36.15 -22.42
C ALA A 139 -18.03 -36.62 -20.96
N LEU A 140 -17.57 -35.75 -20.04
CA LEU A 140 -17.31 -36.05 -18.63
C LEU A 140 -17.66 -34.86 -17.71
N PRO A 141 -18.94 -34.45 -17.63
CA PRO A 141 -19.36 -33.21 -16.98
C PRO A 141 -19.13 -33.20 -15.46
N ASP A 142 -19.24 -34.37 -14.82
CA ASP A 142 -19.12 -34.50 -13.36
C ASP A 142 -17.69 -34.86 -12.90
N SER A 143 -16.72 -34.89 -13.81
CA SER A 143 -15.35 -35.22 -13.42
C SER A 143 -14.67 -34.05 -12.69
N ASP A 144 -13.89 -34.36 -11.65
CA ASP A 144 -13.14 -33.37 -10.87
C ASP A 144 -12.24 -32.51 -11.76
N ASP A 145 -11.63 -33.11 -12.79
CA ASP A 145 -10.81 -32.41 -13.79
C ASP A 145 -11.61 -31.38 -14.57
N ALA A 146 -12.83 -31.73 -14.97
CA ALA A 146 -13.72 -30.88 -15.73
C ALA A 146 -14.24 -29.70 -14.90
N GLN A 147 -14.61 -29.95 -13.63
CA GLN A 147 -15.00 -28.88 -12.70
C GLN A 147 -13.83 -27.96 -12.36
N ARG A 148 -12.63 -28.51 -12.16
CA ARG A 148 -11.40 -27.74 -11.90
C ARG A 148 -11.03 -26.84 -13.07
N ALA A 149 -11.05 -27.36 -14.30
CA ALA A 149 -10.73 -26.58 -15.49
C ALA A 149 -11.70 -25.41 -15.69
N ALA A 150 -13.00 -25.62 -15.51
CA ALA A 150 -13.99 -24.54 -15.60
C ALA A 150 -13.77 -23.49 -14.50
N THR A 151 -13.51 -23.93 -13.26
CA THR A 151 -13.23 -23.04 -12.12
C THR A 151 -11.93 -22.25 -12.32
N GLU A 152 -10.89 -22.88 -12.87
CA GLU A 152 -9.60 -22.24 -13.17
C GLU A 152 -9.72 -21.20 -14.28
N ALA A 153 -10.51 -21.46 -15.32
CA ALA A 153 -10.78 -20.49 -16.37
C ALA A 153 -11.54 -19.26 -15.81
N ALA A 154 -12.54 -19.49 -14.95
CA ALA A 154 -13.25 -18.41 -14.26
C ALA A 154 -12.33 -17.61 -13.32
N ALA A 155 -11.38 -18.27 -12.66
CA ALA A 155 -10.40 -17.62 -11.78
C ALA A 155 -9.39 -16.79 -12.57
N LYS A 156 -8.87 -17.30 -13.70
CA LYS A 156 -7.94 -16.58 -14.59
C LYS A 156 -8.56 -15.36 -15.27
N ALA A 157 -9.87 -15.40 -15.53
CA ALA A 157 -10.62 -14.29 -16.11
C ALA A 157 -10.81 -13.13 -15.12
N ARG A 158 -10.64 -13.36 -13.81
CA ARG A 158 -10.60 -12.27 -12.83
C ARG A 158 -9.19 -11.68 -12.85
N PRO A 159 -9.02 -10.35 -12.76
CA PRO A 159 -7.71 -9.78 -12.48
C PRO A 159 -7.21 -10.36 -11.15
N ALA A 160 -6.17 -11.19 -11.24
CA ALA A 160 -5.63 -11.87 -10.07
C ALA A 160 -4.67 -10.92 -9.33
N PRO A 161 -4.70 -10.87 -7.98
CA PRO A 161 -3.54 -10.40 -7.25
C PRO A 161 -2.34 -11.32 -7.57
N PRO A 162 -1.10 -10.81 -7.56
CA PRO A 162 0.07 -11.65 -7.81
C PRO A 162 0.09 -12.84 -6.86
N SER A 163 0.13 -14.05 -7.42
CA SER A 163 0.06 -15.30 -6.68
C SER A 163 1.39 -15.63 -6.01
N THR A 164 1.63 -15.11 -4.81
CA THR A 164 2.53 -15.72 -3.82
C THR A 164 2.08 -15.34 -2.41
N CYS A 165 1.20 -16.14 -1.81
CA CYS A 165 1.12 -16.27 -0.35
C CYS A 165 1.63 -17.67 0.01
N SER A 166 2.84 -17.72 0.55
CA SER A 166 3.39 -18.88 1.25
C SER A 166 3.07 -18.78 2.75
N PRO A 167 2.93 -19.88 3.50
CA PRO A 167 2.08 -19.97 4.68
C PRO A 167 2.87 -19.75 5.98
N CYS A 168 3.31 -18.54 6.28
CA CYS A 168 3.86 -18.22 7.61
C CYS A 168 3.46 -16.79 8.02
N GLY A 169 2.70 -16.65 9.11
CA GLY A 169 2.55 -15.36 9.82
C GLY A 169 1.15 -14.75 9.94
N TRP A 170 0.09 -15.55 9.80
CA TRP A 170 -1.30 -15.15 9.98
C TRP A 170 -1.64 -15.22 11.46
N SER A 171 -1.38 -14.13 12.18
CA SER A 171 -1.99 -13.89 13.50
C SER A 171 -2.36 -12.41 13.62
N SER A 172 -3.26 -12.00 12.74
CA SER A 172 -4.40 -11.11 13.04
C SER A 172 -5.07 -10.69 11.74
N CYS A 173 -5.74 -11.64 11.08
CA CYS A 173 -6.90 -11.29 10.24
C CYS A 173 -8.06 -10.88 11.15
N THR A 174 -7.86 -9.79 11.87
CA THR A 174 -8.91 -8.88 12.30
C THR A 174 -8.69 -7.62 11.49
N PRO A 175 -9.69 -7.08 10.79
CA PRO A 175 -9.54 -5.75 10.22
C PRO A 175 -9.12 -4.82 11.37
N SER A 176 -7.96 -4.18 11.23
CA SER A 176 -7.60 -3.09 12.14
C SER A 176 -8.79 -2.13 12.21
N PRO A 177 -9.24 -1.74 13.41
CA PRO A 177 -10.57 -1.15 13.65
C PRO A 177 -10.73 0.30 13.16
N ALA A 178 -9.88 0.77 12.24
CA ALA A 178 -9.88 2.15 11.76
C ALA A 178 -11.17 2.55 11.00
N LEU A 179 -11.99 1.60 10.55
CA LEU A 179 -13.22 1.88 9.80
C LEU A 179 -14.53 1.50 10.53
N SER A 180 -14.49 1.04 11.80
CA SER A 180 -15.71 0.67 12.55
C SER A 180 -16.19 1.70 13.59
N ARG A 181 -15.73 2.96 13.54
CA ARG A 181 -16.34 4.07 14.29
C ARG A 181 -16.79 5.21 13.38
N SER A 182 -17.74 4.92 12.52
CA SER A 182 -18.56 5.93 11.84
C SER A 182 -20.04 5.69 12.15
N GLY A 183 -20.38 5.76 13.45
CA GLY A 183 -21.73 6.12 13.87
C GLY A 183 -21.93 7.64 13.69
N PRO A 184 -23.18 8.11 13.50
CA PRO A 184 -23.48 9.38 12.86
C PRO A 184 -22.84 10.58 13.58
N LEU A 185 -22.25 11.46 12.77
CA LEU A 185 -21.68 12.76 13.12
C LEU A 185 -22.58 13.52 14.11
N ARG A 186 -22.27 13.42 15.41
CA ARG A 186 -22.71 14.39 16.41
C ARG A 186 -21.53 14.84 17.26
N GLY A 187 -21.08 16.04 16.90
CA GLY A 187 -20.49 17.04 17.79
C GLY A 187 -19.40 16.56 18.72
N ARG A 188 -18.15 16.60 18.26
CA ARG A 188 -17.01 16.92 19.13
C ARG A 188 -16.13 17.98 18.47
N SER A 189 -16.10 19.10 19.18
CA SER A 189 -15.31 20.31 19.01
C SER A 189 -13.85 20.06 18.64
N ALA A 190 -13.37 20.86 17.71
CA ALA A 190 -11.97 21.08 17.41
C ALA A 190 -11.18 21.48 18.67
N CYS A 191 -9.95 20.97 18.79
CA CYS A 191 -8.78 21.73 19.19
C CYS A 191 -7.49 21.00 18.73
N PRO A 192 -6.39 21.75 18.49
CA PRO A 192 -5.39 21.41 17.48
C PRO A 192 -4.03 20.98 18.08
N SER A 193 -3.09 20.68 17.18
CA SER A 193 -1.62 20.58 17.37
C SER A 193 -1.06 19.33 18.04
N SER A 194 -0.95 18.25 17.28
CA SER A 194 0.22 17.37 17.37
C SER A 194 1.29 17.92 16.42
N PRO A 195 2.55 18.15 16.86
CA PRO A 195 3.61 18.53 15.95
C PRO A 195 3.89 17.37 14.98
N PRO A 196 4.22 17.66 13.71
CA PRO A 196 4.53 16.60 12.76
C PRO A 196 5.85 15.93 13.18
N ALA A 197 5.98 14.63 12.91
CA ALA A 197 7.15 13.84 13.28
C ALA A 197 8.43 14.51 12.77
N ARG A 198 9.51 14.51 13.57
CA ARG A 198 10.78 15.24 13.38
C ARG A 198 11.45 15.05 11.99
N TRP A 199 11.07 14.01 11.24
CA TRP A 199 11.51 13.72 9.88
C TRP A 199 10.88 14.59 8.80
N THR A 200 9.69 15.16 9.07
CA THR A 200 9.03 16.19 8.26
C THR A 200 9.48 17.61 8.62
N ALA A 201 10.25 17.76 9.71
CA ALA A 201 10.50 19.05 10.36
C ALA A 201 11.55 19.94 9.66
N ARG A 202 12.01 19.58 8.45
CA ARG A 202 12.63 20.56 7.56
C ARG A 202 11.59 21.04 6.55
N PRO A 203 10.98 22.23 6.76
CA PRO A 203 10.17 22.85 5.72
C PRO A 203 11.07 23.15 4.52
N TRP A 204 10.60 22.71 3.35
CA TRP A 204 11.11 23.03 2.03
C TRP A 204 11.40 24.53 1.88
N ARG A 205 12.66 24.95 2.04
CA ARG A 205 13.21 26.21 1.56
C ARG A 205 14.70 26.07 1.30
#